data_AF-A0A7V8EIZ4-F1
#
_entry.id   AF-A0A7V8EIZ4-F1
#
_cell.length_a   1.000
_cell.length_b   1.000
_cell.length_c   1.000
_cell.angle_alpha   90.00
_cell.angle_beta   90.00
_cell.angle_gamma   90.00
#
_symmetry.space_group_name_H-M   'P 1'
#
loop_
_entity.id
_entity.type
_entity.pdbx_description
1 polymer ?
#
loop_
_entity_poly.entity_id
_entity_poly.type
_entity_poly.pdbx_seq_one_letter_code
_entity_poly.pdbx_strand_id
1 'polypeptide(L)' 'MSMKKGKAAIADLMAQMKVAPSIAELDKLAHKAHACVTFAEMDDKRSRISKSEGNRISEQIDAVQSQRKKELTPA' A
#
# COMPACT_ATOMS: atom_id res chain seq x y z
N MET A 1 21.47 -2.05 -6.10
CA MET A 1 20.54 -0.94 -5.81
C MET A 1 19.74 -1.31 -4.57
N SER A 2 19.87 -0.56 -3.48
CA SER A 2 19.16 -0.84 -2.23
C SER A 2 17.66 -0.75 -2.46
N MET A 3 16.96 -1.89 -2.37
CA MET A 3 15.51 -1.92 -2.25
C MET A 3 15.13 -1.00 -1.08
N LYS A 4 14.45 0.12 -1.35
CA LYS A 4 13.92 0.98 -0.30
C LYS A 4 13.09 0.09 0.63
N LYS A 5 13.56 -0.02 1.87
CA LYS A 5 13.12 -0.98 2.88
C LYS A 5 11.61 -0.91 3.08
N GLY A 6 10.88 -1.99 2.77
CA GLY A 6 9.47 -2.28 3.10
C GLY A 6 8.57 -1.08 3.42
N LYS A 7 8.57 -0.62 4.68
CA LYS A 7 7.74 0.50 5.17
C LYS A 7 7.86 1.79 4.34
N ALA A 8 9.07 2.14 3.88
CA ALA A 8 9.27 3.34 3.06
C ALA A 8 8.68 3.19 1.65
N ALA A 9 8.72 1.98 1.08
CA ALA A 9 8.09 1.70 -0.20
C ALA A 9 6.55 1.73 -0.08
N ILE A 10 6.01 1.21 1.02
CA ILE A 10 4.57 1.24 1.29
C ILE A 10 4.07 2.69 1.47
N ALA A 11 4.81 3.52 2.20
CA ALA A 11 4.48 4.94 2.35
C ALA A 11 4.48 5.70 1.02
N ASP A 12 5.45 5.43 0.14
CA ASP A 12 5.55 6.01 -1.21
C ASP A 12 4.36 5.56 -2.09
N LEU A 13 4.00 4.28 -2.05
CA LEU A 13 2.85 3.73 -2.76
C LEU A 13 1.53 4.34 -2.26
N MET A 14 1.34 4.51 -0.96
CA MET A 14 0.16 5.18 -0.41
C MET A 14 0.06 6.65 -0.84
N ALA A 15 1.19 7.36 -0.94
CA ALA A 15 1.21 8.73 -1.46
C ALA A 15 0.79 8.78 -2.93
N GLN A 16 1.28 7.84 -3.75
CA GLN A 16 0.87 7.71 -5.15
C GLN A 16 -0.63 7.38 -5.29
N MET A 17 -1.18 6.53 -4.42
CA MET A 17 -2.61 6.21 -4.41
C MET A 17 -3.49 7.44 -4.18
N LYS A 18 -3.09 8.36 -3.31
CA LYS A 18 -3.85 9.59 -3.03
C LYS A 18 -3.95 10.53 -4.23
N VAL A 19 -2.97 10.48 -5.13
CA VAL A 19 -2.94 11.32 -6.34
C VAL A 19 -3.26 10.53 -7.61
N ALA A 20 -3.66 9.26 -7.48
CA ALA A 20 -3.96 8.40 -8.62
C ALA A 20 -5.05 9.05 -9.49
N PRO A 21 -4.84 9.20 -10.81
CA PRO A 21 -5.78 9.93 -11.67
C PRO A 21 -6.91 9.04 -12.18
N SER A 22 -6.84 7.72 -11.97
CA SER A 22 -7.88 6.77 -12.40
C SER A 22 -8.06 5.62 -11.40
N ILE A 23 -9.25 5.01 -11.40
CA ILE A 23 -9.56 3.84 -10.56
C ILE A 23 -8.64 2.67 -10.94
N ALA A 24 -8.33 2.50 -12.23
CA ALA A 24 -7.45 1.43 -12.70
C ALA A 24 -6.02 1.57 -12.18
N GLU A 25 -5.47 2.79 -12.12
CA GLU A 25 -4.17 3.03 -11.51
C GLU A 25 -4.21 2.89 -9.99
N LEU A 26 -5.28 3.36 -9.36
CA LEU A 26 -5.48 3.21 -7.94
C LEU A 26 -5.49 1.72 -7.52
N ASP A 27 -6.21 0.87 -8.24
CA ASP A 27 -6.28 -0.58 -7.97
C ASP A 27 -4.91 -1.25 -8.20
N LYS A 28 -4.16 -0.85 -9.23
CA LYS A 28 -2.77 -1.33 -9.44
C LYS A 28 -1.84 -0.93 -8.30
N LEU A 29 -1.96 0.30 -7.80
CA LEU A 29 -1.14 0.80 -6.70
C LEU A 29 -1.49 0.12 -5.38
N ALA A 30 -2.78 -0.09 -5.10
CA ALA A 30 -3.25 -0.86 -3.95
C ALA A 30 -2.68 -2.29 -3.95
N HIS A 31 -2.76 -2.98 -5.10
CA HIS A 31 -2.23 -4.34 -5.22
C HIS A 31 -0.70 -4.39 -4.99
N LYS A 32 0.04 -3.40 -5.51
CA LYS A 32 1.49 -3.29 -5.25
C LYS A 32 1.79 -3.01 -3.78
N ALA A 33 0.98 -2.18 -3.12
CA ALA A 33 1.16 -1.85 -1.70
C ALA A 33 0.91 -3.07 -0.81
N HIS A 34 -0.17 -3.82 -1.05
CA HIS A 34 -0.47 -5.09 -0.38
C HIS A 34 0.64 -6.12 -0.59
N ALA A 35 1.13 -6.29 -1.82
CA ALA A 35 2.26 -7.16 -2.09
C ALA A 35 3.51 -6.73 -1.28
N CYS A 36 3.82 -5.43 -1.21
CA CYS A 36 4.93 -4.92 -0.39
C CYS A 36 4.75 -5.18 1.11
N VAL A 37 3.52 -5.18 1.64
CA VAL A 37 3.23 -5.57 3.03
C VAL A 37 3.56 -7.06 3.21
N THR A 38 3.00 -7.93 2.38
CA THR A 38 3.22 -9.38 2.47
C THR A 38 4.69 -9.75 2.32
N PHE A 39 5.42 -9.13 1.37
CA PHE A 39 6.86 -9.33 1.24
C PHE A 39 7.64 -8.85 2.47
N ALA A 40 7.22 -7.76 3.11
CA ALA A 40 7.86 -7.24 4.32
C ALA A 40 7.55 -8.07 5.57
N GLU A 41 6.42 -8.78 5.59
CA GLU A 41 6.08 -9.79 6.62
C GLU A 41 6.89 -11.08 6.44
N MET A 42 7.05 -11.55 5.19
CA MET A 42 7.73 -12.81 4.83
C MET A 42 9.27 -12.75 4.78
N ASP A 43 9.91 -11.58 4.88
CA ASP A 43 11.38 -11.46 4.90
C ASP A 43 11.94 -12.02 6.23
N ASP A 44 12.05 -13.34 6.25
CA ASP A 44 12.13 -14.25 7.40
C ASP A 44 13.36 -14.07 8.31
N LYS A 45 14.38 -13.30 7.88
CA LYS A 45 15.58 -13.04 8.71
C LYS A 45 15.48 -11.81 9.60
N ARG A 46 14.55 -10.88 9.32
CA ARG A 46 14.31 -9.65 10.10
C ARG A 46 12.91 -9.12 9.80
N SER A 47 11.87 -9.93 9.98
CA SER A 47 10.48 -9.51 9.76
C SER A 47 10.30 -8.07 10.27
N ARG A 48 10.25 -7.10 9.34
CA ARG A 48 10.36 -5.67 9.67
C ARG A 48 9.05 -5.09 10.17
N ILE A 49 7.99 -5.88 9.94
CA ILE A 49 6.60 -5.55 10.19
C ILE A 49 6.01 -6.79 10.83
N SER A 50 5.55 -6.66 12.06
CA SER A 50 4.76 -7.73 12.68
C SER A 50 3.45 -7.95 11.95
N LYS A 51 2.84 -9.13 12.07
CA LYS A 51 1.53 -9.43 11.45
C LYS A 51 0.43 -8.43 11.82
N SER A 52 0.46 -7.91 13.06
CA SER A 52 -0.47 -6.86 13.51
C SER A 52 -0.20 -5.51 12.87
N GLU A 53 1.07 -5.14 12.68
CA GLU A 53 1.43 -3.95 11.90
C GLU A 53 1.12 -4.11 10.42
N GLY A 54 1.32 -5.30 9.84
CA GLY A 54 0.99 -5.62 8.46
C GLY A 54 -0.50 -5.43 8.20
N ASN A 55 -1.35 -6.03 9.04
CA ASN A 55 -2.79 -5.82 9.01
C ASN A 55 -3.18 -4.34 9.10
N ARG A 56 -2.58 -3.58 10.03
CA ARG A 56 -2.86 -2.14 10.18
C ARG A 56 -2.48 -1.34 8.94
N ILE A 57 -1.37 -1.71 8.27
CA ILE A 57 -0.94 -1.06 7.04
C ILE A 57 -1.87 -1.44 5.87
N SER A 58 -2.30 -2.70 5.78
CA SER A 58 -3.30 -3.15 4.80
C SER A 58 -4.62 -2.41 4.95
N GLU A 59 -5.11 -2.24 6.18
CA GLU A 59 -6.31 -1.43 6.46
C GLU A 59 -6.15 0.03 6.01
N GLN A 60 -4.96 0.62 6.18
CA GLN A 60 -4.67 1.98 5.71
C GLN A 60 -4.67 2.06 4.18
N ILE A 61 -4.11 1.07 3.50
CA ILE A 61 -4.11 0.98 2.03
C ILE A 61 -5.55 0.92 1.52
N ASP A 62 -6.38 0.07 2.12
CA ASP A 62 -7.80 -0.09 1.75
C ASP A 62 -8.61 1.18 2.01
N ALA A 63 -8.34 1.88 3.13
CA ALA A 63 -8.97 3.15 3.44
C ALA A 63 -8.63 4.24 2.40
N VAL A 64 -7.35 4.36 2.03
CA VAL A 64 -6.89 5.31 1.00
C VAL A 64 -7.50 4.97 -0.36
N GLN A 65 -7.56 3.68 -0.72
CA GLN A 65 -8.19 3.21 -1.95
C GLN A 65 -9.68 3.58 -1.97
N SER A 66 -10.41 3.26 -0.91
CA SER A 66 -11.85 3.55 -0.81
C SER A 66 -12.14 5.05 -0.91
N GLN A 67 -11.36 5.88 -0.21
CA GLN A 67 -11.51 7.33 -0.26
C GLN A 67 -11.23 7.89 -1.66
N ARG A 68 -10.10 7.50 -2.27
CA ARG A 68 -9.74 7.99 -3.60
C ARG A 68 -10.73 7.50 -4.67
N LYS A 69 -11.24 6.28 -4.55
CA LYS A 69 -12.25 5.74 -5.46
C LYS A 69 -13.56 6.53 -5.40
N LYS A 70 -13.98 6.98 -4.21
CA LYS A 70 -15.14 7.88 -4.06
C LYS A 70 -14.90 9.24 -4.74
N GLU A 71 -13.69 9.79 -4.64
CA GLU A 71 -13.33 11.05 -5.31
C GLU A 71 -13.31 10.92 -6.85
N LEU A 72 -12.86 9.77 -7.35
CA LEU A 72 -12.78 9.48 -8.79
C LEU A 72 -14.11 9.04 -9.42
N THR A 73 -15.10 8.73 -8.59
CA THR A 73 -16.46 8.37 -9.04
C THR A 73 -17.43 9.44 -8.53
N PRO A 74 -17.47 10.64 -9.13
CA PRO A 74 -18.50 11.61 -8.80
C PRO A 74 -19.87 11.03 -9.18
N ALA A 75 -20.81 11.12 -8.23
CA ALA A 75 -22.20 10.67 -8.38
C ALA A 75 -22.93 11.41 -9.51
#